data_AF-A0A2I0I5S7-F1
#
_entry.id   AF-A0A2I0I5S7-F1
#
_cell.length_a   1.000
_cell.length_b   1.000
_cell.length_c   1.000
_cell.angle_alpha   90.00
_cell.angle_beta   90.00
_cell.angle_gamma   90.00
#
_symmetry.space_group_name_H-M   'P 1'
#
loop_
_entity.id
_entity.type
_entity.pdbx_description
1 polymer ?
#
loop_
_entity_poly.entity_id
_entity_poly.type
_entity_poly.pdbx_seq_one_letter_code
_entity_poly.pdbx_strand_id
1 'polypeptide(L)' 'MPASSSSSFFLLLCLLSSFSVMISGYGEQLILVNNCNESIWPGMLGGAGHPTPNAGGFLLTSGQEVVIDLPQKWSGR' A
#
# COMPACT_ATOMS: atom_id res chain seq x y z
N MET A 1 0.69 28.19 37.65
CA MET A 1 -0.43 28.19 36.67
C MET A 1 0.07 27.54 35.37
N PRO A 2 -0.79 26.82 34.64
CA PRO A 2 -0.47 25.52 34.03
C PRO A 2 -0.01 25.64 32.56
N ALA A 3 1.28 25.81 32.31
CA ALA A 3 1.81 25.76 30.93
C ALA A 3 2.31 24.34 30.54
N SER A 4 2.83 23.58 31.51
CA SER A 4 3.44 22.27 31.26
C SER A 4 2.40 21.22 30.82
N SER A 5 1.20 21.25 31.41
CA SER A 5 0.15 20.27 31.10
C SER A 5 -0.37 20.40 29.67
N SER A 6 -0.49 21.63 29.16
CA SER A 6 -0.93 21.89 27.79
C SER A 6 0.12 21.45 26.77
N SER A 7 1.40 21.74 27.01
CA SER A 7 2.49 21.33 26.11
C SER A 7 2.63 19.80 26.01
N SER A 8 2.55 19.08 27.13
CA SER A 8 2.56 17.61 27.13
C SER A 8 1.35 17.01 26.40
N PHE A 9 0.18 17.64 26.50
CA PHE A 9 -1.02 17.21 25.79
C PHE A 9 -0.91 17.39 24.26
N PHE A 10 -0.33 18.51 23.80
CA PHE A 10 -0.03 18.71 22.38
C PHE A 10 0.97 17.69 21.83
N LEU A 11 2.05 17.39 22.58
CA LEU A 11 3.03 16.37 22.20
C LEU A 11 2.40 14.97 22.12
N LEU A 12 1.52 14.63 23.07
CA LEU A 12 0.79 13.36 23.06
C LEU A 12 -0.14 13.26 21.85
N LEU A 13 -0.86 14.33 21.50
CA LEU A 13 -1.69 14.39 20.29
C LEU A 13 -0.88 14.21 19.00
N CYS A 14 0.30 14.83 18.90
CA CYS A 14 1.21 14.65 17.76
C CYS A 14 1.76 13.22 17.66
N LEU A 15 2.07 12.58 18.79
CA LEU A 15 2.51 11.18 18.81
C LEU A 15 1.37 10.21 18.44
N LEU A 16 0.14 10.46 18.90
CA LEU A 16 -1.03 9.66 18.55
C LEU A 16 -1.41 9.80 17.07
N SER A 17 -1.34 11.01 16.51
CA SER A 17 -1.64 11.24 15.09
C SER A 17 -0.62 10.56 14.17
N SER A 18 0.67 10.62 14.51
CA SER A 18 1.72 9.91 13.75
C SER A 18 1.60 8.38 13.87
N PHE A 19 1.18 7.85 15.03
CA PHE A 19 0.95 6.41 15.19
C PHE A 19 -0.25 5.90 14.37
N SER A 20 -1.31 6.70 14.23
CA SER A 20 -2.48 6.33 13.42
C SER A 20 -2.17 6.16 11.91
N VAL A 21 -1.16 6.86 11.40
CA VAL A 21 -0.70 6.74 10.00
C VAL A 21 0.05 5.42 9.75
N MET A 22 0.61 4.79 10.78
CA MET A 22 1.39 3.56 10.64
C MET A 22 0.54 2.28 10.59
N ILE A 23 -0.75 2.35 10.98
CA ILE A 23 -1.63 1.18 11.10
C ILE A 23 -2.32 0.82 9.76
N SER A 24 -2.24 1.68 8.73
CA SER A 24 -2.84 1.43 7.40
C SER A 24 -2.10 0.39 6.54
N GLY A 25 -1.18 -0.40 7.13
CA GLY A 25 -0.23 -1.24 6.40
C GLY A 25 -0.47 -2.76 6.40
N TYR A 26 -1.45 -3.31 7.14
CA TYR A 26 -1.73 -4.75 7.10
C TYR A 26 -2.70 -5.06 5.95
N GLY A 27 -2.11 -5.13 4.77
CA GLY A 27 -2.79 -5.30 3.49
C GLY A 27 -3.06 -6.75 3.07
N GLU A 28 -3.43 -6.91 1.81
CA GLU A 28 -3.56 -8.19 1.11
C GLU A 28 -2.36 -8.38 0.16
N GLN A 29 -1.99 -9.63 -0.16
CA GLN A 29 -0.95 -9.90 -1.16
C GLN A 29 -1.56 -10.47 -2.44
N LEU A 30 -1.20 -9.86 -3.58
CA LEU A 30 -1.50 -10.41 -4.90
C LEU A 30 -0.22 -11.05 -5.47
N ILE A 31 -0.29 -12.35 -5.73
CA ILE A 31 0.79 -13.10 -6.37
C ILE A 31 0.42 -13.27 -7.84
N LEU A 32 1.28 -12.79 -8.73
CA LEU A 32 1.09 -12.88 -10.17
C LEU A 32 2.22 -13.70 -10.79
N VAL A 33 1.85 -14.77 -11.51
CA VAL A 33 2.78 -15.69 -12.18
C VAL A 33 2.55 -15.63 -13.68
N ASN A 34 3.62 -15.42 -14.45
CA ASN A 34 3.57 -15.55 -15.90
C ASN A 34 3.90 -16.99 -16.33
N ASN A 35 2.87 -17.79 -16.58
CA ASN A 35 3.01 -19.15 -17.11
C ASN A 35 3.09 -19.22 -18.65
N CYS A 36 3.15 -18.08 -19.34
CA CYS A 36 3.31 -18.05 -20.79
C CYS A 36 4.79 -18.26 -21.18
N ASN A 37 5.04 -18.72 -22.40
CA ASN A 37 6.40 -18.87 -22.97
C ASN A 37 7.02 -17.55 -23.47
N GLU A 38 6.39 -16.43 -23.16
CA GLU A 38 6.76 -15.09 -23.63
C GLU A 38 6.68 -14.07 -22.50
N SER A 39 7.32 -12.92 -22.70
CA SER A 39 7.23 -11.82 -21.74
C SER A 39 5.90 -11.09 -21.91
N ILE A 40 5.24 -10.79 -20.79
CA ILE A 40 3.97 -10.06 -20.76
C ILE A 40 4.14 -8.72 -20.06
N TRP A 41 3.22 -7.79 -20.34
CA TRP A 41 3.08 -6.53 -19.62
C TRP A 41 1.75 -6.48 -18.90
N PRO A 42 1.66 -6.98 -17.65
CA PRO A 42 0.46 -6.84 -16.85
C PRO A 42 0.18 -5.36 -16.59
N GLY A 43 -1.04 -4.93 -16.90
CA GLY A 43 -1.56 -3.63 -16.50
C GLY A 43 -2.32 -3.75 -15.18
N MET A 44 -2.21 -2.75 -14.32
CA MET A 44 -2.94 -2.69 -13.06
C MET A 44 -3.58 -1.31 -12.88
N LEU A 45 -4.77 -1.28 -12.30
CA LEU A 45 -5.49 -0.04 -12.03
C LEU A 45 -6.26 -0.14 -10.72
N GLY A 46 -5.98 0.80 -9.81
CA GLY A 46 -6.78 0.99 -8.61
C GLY A 46 -8.20 1.45 -8.95
N GLY A 47 -9.19 0.87 -8.28
CA GLY A 47 -10.57 1.35 -8.28
C GLY A 47 -10.71 2.70 -7.57
N ALA A 48 -11.94 3.25 -7.54
CA ALA A 48 -12.20 4.53 -6.89
C ALA A 48 -11.77 4.52 -5.41
N GLY A 49 -10.91 5.47 -5.03
CA GLY A 49 -10.39 5.58 -3.66
C GLY A 49 -9.20 4.67 -3.34
N HIS A 50 -8.71 3.87 -4.30
CA HIS A 50 -7.55 3.00 -4.11
C HIS A 50 -6.36 3.44 -4.97
N PRO A 51 -5.11 3.31 -4.46
CA PRO A 51 -3.92 3.61 -5.25
C PRO A 51 -3.74 2.58 -6.37
N THR A 52 -3.14 3.01 -7.47
CA THR A 52 -2.69 2.11 -8.54
C THR A 52 -1.29 1.57 -8.21
N PRO A 53 -1.12 0.26 -7.99
CA PRO A 53 0.18 -0.32 -7.68
C PRO A 53 1.11 -0.37 -8.91
N ASN A 54 2.42 -0.51 -8.68
CA ASN A 54 3.47 -0.61 -9.71
C ASN A 54 3.33 0.37 -10.89
N ALA A 55 2.94 1.63 -10.60
CA ALA A 55 2.77 2.69 -11.61
C ALA A 55 1.85 2.31 -12.79
N GLY A 56 0.95 1.35 -12.61
CA GLY A 56 -0.04 0.93 -13.60
C GLY A 56 0.37 -0.21 -14.52
N GLY A 57 1.62 -0.68 -14.44
CA GLY A 57 2.05 -1.86 -15.17
C GLY A 57 3.56 -2.07 -15.17
N PHE A 58 3.97 -3.29 -15.44
CA PHE A 58 5.38 -3.69 -15.39
C PHE A 58 5.66 -4.83 -16.36
N LEU A 59 6.94 -5.10 -16.64
CA LEU A 59 7.35 -6.27 -17.40
C LEU A 59 7.37 -7.50 -16.48
N LEU A 60 6.79 -8.61 -16.94
CA LEU A 60 6.89 -9.90 -16.28
C LEU A 60 7.38 -10.95 -17.28
N THR A 61 8.60 -11.45 -17.09
CA THR A 61 9.22 -12.40 -18.03
C THR A 61 8.61 -13.79 -17.89
N SER A 62 8.81 -14.66 -18.90
CA SER A 62 8.32 -16.04 -18.87
C SER A 62 8.80 -16.78 -17.62
N GLY A 63 7.88 -17.45 -16.92
CA GLY A 63 8.13 -18.20 -15.69
C GLY A 63 8.37 -17.33 -14.45
N GLN A 64 8.30 -16.00 -14.55
CA GLN A 64 8.52 -15.11 -13.41
C GLN A 64 7.27 -15.00 -12.53
N GLU A 65 7.50 -14.90 -11.23
CA GLU A 65 6.52 -14.56 -10.20
C GLU A 65 6.85 -13.19 -9.59
N VAL A 66 5.81 -12.44 -9.24
CA VAL A 66 5.92 -11.24 -8.41
C VAL A 66 4.85 -11.26 -7.32
N VAL A 67 5.23 -10.80 -6.13
CA VAL A 67 4.33 -10.55 -5.01
C VAL A 67 4.12 -9.05 -4.90
N ILE A 68 2.86 -8.63 -4.83
CA ILE A 68 2.46 -7.23 -4.80
C ILE A 68 1.67 -7.00 -3.52
N ASP A 69 2.20 -6.15 -2.64
CA ASP A 69 1.51 -5.73 -1.43
C ASP A 69 0.42 -4.70 -1.79
N LEU A 70 -0.82 -5.00 -1.42
CA LEU A 70 -1.99 -4.15 -1.67
C LEU A 70 -2.55 -3.65 -0.34
N PRO A 71 -3.08 -2.40 -0.27
CA PRO A 71 -3.71 -1.93 0.95
C PRO A 71 -4.95 -2.76 1.31
N GLN A 72 -5.34 -2.74 2.58
CA GLN A 72 -6.50 -3.49 3.04
C GLN A 72 -7.77 -3.10 2.26
N LYS A 73 -8.57 -4.10 1.88
CA LYS A 73 -9.78 -3.91 1.04
C LYS A 73 -9.51 -3.24 -0.30
N TRP A 74 -8.31 -3.36 -0.85
CA TRP A 74 -8.01 -2.86 -2.19
C TRP A 74 -9.01 -3.43 -3.20
N SER A 75 -9.49 -2.55 -4.07
CA SER A 75 -10.34 -2.90 -5.20
C SER A 75 -9.74 -2.27 -6.44
N GLY A 76 -9.75 -3.02 -7.55
CA GLY A 76 -9.14 -2.62 -8.80
C GLY A 76 -9.20 -3.74 -9.83
N ARG A 77 -8.39 -3.62 -10.87
CA ARG A 77 -8.25 -4.60 -11.96
C ARG A 77 -6.81 -4.69 -12.43
#